data_AF-A0A480PQ19-F1
#
_entry.id   AF-A0A480PQ19-F1
#
_cell.length_a   1.000
_cell.length_b   1.000
_cell.length_c   1.000
_cell.angle_alpha   90.00
_cell.angle_beta   90.00
_cell.angle_gamma   90.00
#
_symmetry.space_group_name_H-M   'P 1'
#
loop_
_entity.id
_entity.type
_entity.pdbx_description
1 polymer ?
#
loop_
_entity_poly.entity_id
_entity_poly.type
_entity_poly.pdbx_seq_one_letter_code
_entity_poly.pdbx_strand_id
1 'polypeptide(L)'
;MRDPLTDCSYNKVYKNLKEFSQNGEDFCKQVTSILQQRANLEINYAKGLQKLATKLNKALQSTKKNCLVSAWAWVSEGMKSAADLHQKLGKAIELEAIKPTHQVLSVHEKKRKSLDNEVEKAANLVISNWNQQIKAKKKLMVSTKKHEALFHLVDSSKQITTGKEKQKLLNKLKKSAENLAKEDENYYQKNMASCSARLKWENTLENCFRSILELEKERIHLLCNNLNQYSQHTSVFGQTLTTCHTQIHCAISKIDVEKDIQALVEETANSSAENKSEFLLTDYFEEDPKNAMSKERQVSSLKSKLSRLQKDIEKASQDQEGLERMLRAYTSHSSFSDTESQKNTAALIDEVNICRVRFLDFDERTIFRMLVFWPI
;
A
#
# COMPACT_ATOMS: atom_id res chain seq x y z
N MET A 1 14.19 33.63 51.92
CA MET A 1 12.88 34.30 51.72
C MET A 1 12.09 33.47 50.73
N ARG A 2 10.77 33.33 50.93
CA ARG A 2 9.90 32.61 50.00
C ARG A 2 9.92 33.30 48.63
N ASP A 3 9.98 32.52 47.56
CA ASP A 3 9.90 33.04 46.18
C ASP A 3 8.50 33.62 45.95
N PRO A 4 8.39 34.89 45.48
CA PRO A 4 7.09 35.54 45.29
C PRO A 4 6.22 34.88 44.23
N LEU A 5 6.77 33.98 43.40
CA LEU A 5 6.05 33.32 42.31
C LEU A 5 5.50 31.94 42.68
N THR A 6 5.94 31.34 43.80
CA THR A 6 5.64 29.94 44.14
C THR A 6 4.16 29.71 44.47
N ASP A 7 3.52 30.68 45.14
CA ASP A 7 2.12 30.60 45.56
C ASP A 7 1.15 31.22 44.52
N CYS A 8 1.66 31.68 43.38
CA CYS A 8 0.84 32.31 42.34
C CYS A 8 0.00 31.27 41.58
N SER A 9 -1.33 31.38 41.67
CA SER A 9 -2.29 30.50 40.96
C SER A 9 -2.06 30.50 39.44
N TYR A 10 -1.86 31.68 38.84
CA TYR A 10 -1.64 31.82 37.39
C TYR A 10 -0.38 31.09 36.91
N ASN A 11 0.70 31.08 37.71
CA ASN A 11 1.92 30.34 37.38
C ASN A 11 1.69 28.82 37.38
N LYS A 12 0.87 28.31 38.30
CA LYS A 12 0.48 26.89 38.33
C LYS A 12 -0.34 26.51 37.12
N VAL A 13 -1.35 27.33 36.78
CA VAL A 13 -2.20 27.12 35.59
C VAL A 13 -1.36 27.11 34.31
N TYR A 14 -0.41 28.04 34.17
CA TYR A 14 0.50 28.08 33.03
C TYR A 14 1.34 26.80 32.89
N LYS A 15 1.94 26.32 33.99
CA LYS A 15 2.72 25.07 34.00
C LYS A 15 1.89 23.86 33.61
N ASN A 16 0.69 23.72 34.18
CA ASN A 16 -0.22 22.63 33.82
C ASN A 16 -0.59 22.66 32.34
N LEU A 17 -0.85 23.85 31.77
CA LEU A 17 -1.16 23.99 30.35
C LEU A 17 0.04 23.61 29.46
N LYS A 18 1.26 23.98 29.86
CA LYS A 18 2.47 23.56 29.13
C LYS A 18 2.64 22.05 29.11
N GLU A 19 2.46 21.40 30.25
CA GLU A 19 2.55 19.93 30.35
C GLU A 19 1.49 19.26 29.47
N PHE A 20 0.26 19.77 29.50
CA PHE A 20 -0.83 19.30 28.63
C PHE A 20 -0.48 19.44 27.14
N SER A 21 -0.01 20.63 26.74
CA SER A 21 0.39 20.91 25.35
C SER A 21 1.57 20.03 24.90
N GLN A 22 2.54 19.79 25.78
CA GLN A 22 3.68 18.90 25.48
C GLN A 22 3.23 17.46 25.25
N ASN A 23 2.34 16.95 26.10
CA ASN A 23 1.78 15.61 25.92
C ASN A 23 1.03 15.48 24.57
N GLY A 24 0.24 16.50 24.22
CA GLY A 24 -0.46 16.55 22.92
C GLY A 24 0.49 16.53 21.73
N GLU A 25 1.62 17.23 21.80
CA GLU A 25 2.66 17.20 20.78
C GLU A 25 3.32 15.81 20.68
N ASP A 26 3.67 15.21 21.81
CA ASP A 26 4.34 13.91 21.84
C ASP A 26 3.43 12.82 21.26
N PHE A 27 2.13 12.89 21.53
CA PHE A 27 1.13 12.06 20.86
C PHE A 27 1.12 12.29 19.34
N CYS A 28 1.11 13.54 18.86
CA CYS A 28 1.17 13.83 17.42
C CYS A 28 2.43 13.25 16.76
N LYS A 29 3.59 13.35 17.42
CA LYS A 29 4.85 12.76 16.92
C LYS A 29 4.75 11.24 16.81
N GLN A 30 4.18 10.57 17.81
CA GLN A 30 3.96 9.13 17.79
C GLN A 30 3.02 8.72 16.65
N VAL A 31 1.87 9.39 16.51
CA VAL A 31 0.92 9.14 15.41
C VAL A 31 1.60 9.35 14.06
N THR A 32 2.38 10.41 13.90
CA THR A 32 3.10 10.69 12.65
C THR A 32 4.13 9.60 12.31
N SER A 33 4.86 9.10 13.31
CA SER A 33 5.79 7.99 13.14
C SER A 33 5.08 6.69 12.71
N ILE A 34 3.92 6.40 13.32
CA ILE A 34 3.08 5.25 12.95
C ILE A 34 2.57 5.40 11.52
N LEU A 35 2.08 6.59 11.14
CA LEU A 35 1.62 6.87 9.78
C LEU A 35 2.75 6.75 8.76
N GLN A 36 3.98 7.12 9.10
CA GLN A 36 5.14 6.94 8.22
C GLN A 36 5.43 5.45 7.98
N GLN A 37 5.39 4.64 9.04
CA GLN A 37 5.53 3.18 8.91
C GLN A 37 4.40 2.60 8.07
N ARG A 38 3.17 3.05 8.30
CA ARG A 38 2.01 2.64 7.50
C ARG A 38 2.18 2.97 6.02
N ALA A 39 2.53 4.21 5.68
CA ALA A 39 2.76 4.63 4.29
C ALA A 39 3.85 3.79 3.60
N ASN A 40 4.96 3.51 4.32
CA ASN A 40 6.03 2.67 3.81
C ASN A 40 5.56 1.24 3.50
N LEU A 41 4.71 0.65 4.36
CA LEU A 41 4.13 -0.67 4.13
C LEU A 41 3.24 -0.67 2.87
N GLU A 42 2.38 0.32 2.71
CA GLU A 42 1.51 0.46 1.54
C GLU A 42 2.33 0.56 0.23
N ILE A 43 3.36 1.41 0.23
CA ILE A 43 4.22 1.60 -0.95
C ILE A 43 5.00 0.32 -1.28
N ASN A 44 5.47 -0.42 -0.28
CA ASN A 44 6.20 -1.66 -0.49
C ASN A 44 5.29 -2.77 -1.00
N TYR A 45 4.09 -2.89 -0.44
CA TYR A 45 3.10 -3.85 -0.89
C TYR A 45 2.67 -3.59 -2.34
N ALA A 46 2.42 -2.33 -2.69
CA ALA A 46 2.15 -1.90 -4.07
C ALA A 46 3.24 -2.36 -5.05
N LYS A 47 4.51 -2.14 -4.73
CA LYS A 47 5.65 -2.60 -5.55
C LYS A 47 5.67 -4.12 -5.70
N GLY A 48 5.35 -4.85 -4.63
CA GLY A 48 5.25 -6.32 -4.65
C GLY A 48 4.15 -6.80 -5.59
N LEU A 49 2.94 -6.26 -5.46
CA LEU A 49 1.82 -6.57 -6.32
C LEU A 49 2.10 -6.24 -7.79
N GLN A 50 2.68 -5.07 -8.08
CA GLN A 50 3.01 -4.68 -9.45
C GLN A 50 3.98 -5.67 -10.11
N LYS A 51 4.97 -6.19 -9.36
CA LYS A 51 5.90 -7.21 -9.84
C LYS A 51 5.17 -8.52 -10.16
N LEU A 52 4.27 -8.97 -9.28
CA LEU A 52 3.49 -10.19 -9.49
C LEU A 52 2.56 -10.07 -10.70
N ALA A 53 1.83 -8.95 -10.79
CA ALA A 53 0.96 -8.65 -11.92
C ALA A 53 1.72 -8.72 -13.25
N THR A 54 2.92 -8.14 -13.30
CA THR A 54 3.80 -8.15 -14.47
C THR A 54 4.26 -9.56 -14.83
N LYS A 55 4.62 -10.39 -13.85
CA LYS A 55 5.00 -11.79 -14.08
C LYS A 55 3.84 -12.60 -14.66
N LEU A 56 2.65 -12.49 -14.07
CA LEU A 56 1.45 -13.16 -14.56
C LEU A 56 1.11 -12.71 -15.98
N ASN A 57 1.14 -11.41 -16.26
CA ASN A 57 0.85 -10.88 -17.59
C ASN A 57 1.79 -11.43 -18.67
N LYS A 58 3.08 -11.60 -18.35
CA LYS A 58 4.04 -12.23 -19.27
C LYS A 58 3.69 -13.69 -19.58
N ALA A 59 3.34 -14.47 -18.55
CA ALA A 59 2.91 -15.86 -18.73
C ALA A 59 1.63 -15.96 -19.58
N LEU A 60 0.69 -15.03 -19.41
CA LEU A 60 -0.52 -14.94 -20.22
C LEU A 60 -0.22 -14.58 -21.68
N GLN A 61 0.74 -13.69 -21.93
CA GLN A 61 1.15 -13.32 -23.29
C GLN A 61 1.85 -14.46 -24.06
N SER A 62 2.57 -15.35 -23.36
CA SER A 62 3.17 -16.54 -23.96
C SER A 62 2.18 -17.69 -24.15
N THR A 63 0.96 -17.57 -23.61
CA THR A 63 -0.07 -18.61 -23.69
C THR A 63 -1.05 -18.28 -24.81
N LYS A 64 -1.45 -19.28 -25.57
CA LYS A 64 -2.48 -19.14 -26.60
C LYS A 64 -3.78 -18.60 -25.98
N LYS A 65 -4.38 -17.60 -26.63
CA LYS A 65 -5.55 -16.92 -26.10
C LYS A 65 -6.77 -17.85 -26.12
N ASN A 66 -7.40 -18.00 -24.97
CA ASN A 66 -8.65 -18.74 -24.79
C ASN A 66 -9.49 -18.08 -23.66
N CYS A 67 -10.66 -18.60 -23.34
CA CYS A 67 -11.53 -17.99 -22.34
C CYS A 67 -10.90 -18.03 -20.93
N LEU A 68 -10.19 -19.11 -20.58
CA LEU A 68 -9.48 -19.26 -19.30
C LEU A 68 -8.35 -18.23 -19.14
N VAL A 69 -7.49 -18.08 -20.15
CA VAL A 69 -6.40 -17.08 -20.19
C VAL A 69 -6.97 -15.67 -20.11
N SER A 70 -8.11 -15.43 -20.77
CA SER A 70 -8.81 -14.14 -20.69
C SER A 70 -9.35 -13.85 -19.28
N ALA A 71 -9.83 -14.87 -18.55
CA ALA A 71 -10.25 -14.73 -17.16
C ALA A 71 -9.05 -14.45 -16.22
N TRP A 72 -7.94 -15.15 -16.39
CA TRP A 72 -6.71 -14.89 -15.64
C TRP A 72 -6.11 -13.49 -15.91
N ALA A 73 -6.34 -12.91 -17.09
CA ALA A 73 -5.93 -11.54 -17.37
C ALA A 73 -6.58 -10.52 -16.41
N TRP A 74 -7.83 -10.75 -15.98
CA TRP A 74 -8.49 -9.92 -14.97
C TRP A 74 -7.85 -10.02 -13.59
N VAL A 75 -7.25 -11.15 -13.24
CA VAL A 75 -6.47 -11.28 -12.00
C VAL A 75 -5.22 -10.41 -12.05
N SER A 76 -4.51 -10.42 -13.19
CA SER A 76 -3.35 -9.53 -13.39
C SER A 76 -3.76 -8.06 -13.30
N GLU A 77 -4.87 -7.68 -13.93
CA GLU A 77 -5.37 -6.31 -13.91
C GLU A 77 -5.85 -5.87 -12.52
N GLY A 78 -6.50 -6.78 -11.78
CA GLY A 78 -6.87 -6.56 -10.38
C GLY A 78 -5.65 -6.32 -9.49
N MET A 79 -4.55 -7.07 -9.68
CA MET A 79 -3.30 -6.83 -8.96
C MET A 79 -2.67 -5.47 -9.29
N LYS A 80 -2.70 -5.02 -10.56
CA LYS A 80 -2.22 -3.68 -10.94
C LYS A 80 -3.06 -2.58 -10.32
N SER A 81 -4.39 -2.73 -10.39
CA SER A 81 -5.33 -1.77 -9.82
C SER A 81 -5.16 -1.65 -8.30
N ALA A 82 -5.02 -2.78 -7.60
CA ALA A 82 -4.71 -2.80 -6.17
C ALA A 82 -3.33 -2.17 -5.88
N ALA A 83 -2.30 -2.45 -6.68
CA ALA A 83 -0.98 -1.85 -6.52
C ALA A 83 -1.02 -0.33 -6.63
N ASP A 84 -1.68 0.22 -7.66
CA ASP A 84 -1.84 1.67 -7.83
C ASP A 84 -2.58 2.30 -6.65
N LEU A 85 -3.63 1.62 -6.15
CA LEU A 85 -4.41 2.09 -5.02
C LEU A 85 -3.60 2.13 -3.70
N HIS A 86 -2.85 1.06 -3.40
CA HIS A 86 -1.91 1.05 -2.28
C HIS A 86 -0.84 2.14 -2.41
N GLN A 87 -0.31 2.36 -3.61
CA GLN A 87 0.65 3.43 -3.87
C GLN A 87 0.05 4.81 -3.63
N LYS A 88 -1.19 5.04 -4.08
CA LYS A 88 -1.94 6.28 -3.86
C LYS A 88 -2.20 6.51 -2.37
N LEU A 89 -2.68 5.50 -1.65
CA LEU A 89 -2.92 5.57 -0.21
C LEU A 89 -1.64 5.92 0.57
N GLY A 90 -0.52 5.24 0.27
CA GLY A 90 0.76 5.53 0.91
C GLY A 90 1.22 6.97 0.67
N LYS A 91 1.15 7.45 -0.57
CA LYS A 91 1.50 8.84 -0.92
C LYS A 91 0.54 9.86 -0.29
N ALA A 92 -0.75 9.56 -0.23
CA ALA A 92 -1.73 10.44 0.39
C ALA A 92 -1.45 10.61 1.89
N ILE A 93 -1.14 9.52 2.60
CA ILE A 93 -0.72 9.60 4.01
C ILE A 93 0.53 10.48 4.17
N GLU A 94 1.53 10.35 3.30
CA GLU A 94 2.74 11.19 3.33
C GLU A 94 2.45 12.68 3.10
N LEU A 95 1.65 12.98 2.08
CA LEU A 95 1.44 14.35 1.60
C LEU A 95 0.37 15.11 2.38
N GLU A 96 -0.69 14.42 2.81
CA GLU A 96 -1.87 15.04 3.42
C GLU A 96 -1.86 14.97 4.94
N ALA A 97 -1.22 13.96 5.55
CA ALA A 97 -1.15 13.82 7.01
C ALA A 97 0.24 14.11 7.57
N ILE A 98 1.29 13.41 7.10
CA ILE A 98 2.63 13.48 7.70
C ILE A 98 3.27 14.85 7.48
N LYS A 99 3.33 15.32 6.22
CA LYS A 99 3.99 16.57 5.87
C LYS A 99 3.33 17.80 6.54
N PRO A 100 1.98 17.96 6.54
CA PRO A 100 1.35 19.07 7.24
C PRO A 100 1.56 19.00 8.75
N THR A 101 1.55 17.80 9.34
CA THR A 101 1.79 17.64 10.78
C THR A 101 3.19 18.11 11.18
N HIS A 102 4.24 17.73 10.43
CA HIS A 102 5.58 18.23 10.70
C HIS A 102 5.69 19.75 10.57
N GLN A 103 5.01 20.35 9.60
CA GLN A 103 5.00 21.81 9.40
C GLN A 103 4.35 22.52 10.60
N VAL A 104 3.15 22.10 10.99
CA VAL A 104 2.42 22.69 12.13
C VAL A 104 3.21 22.54 13.42
N LEU A 105 3.74 21.34 13.72
CA LEU A 105 4.54 21.12 14.92
C LEU A 105 5.80 22.00 14.97
N SER A 106 6.47 22.22 13.83
CA SER A 106 7.62 23.12 13.76
C SER A 106 7.25 24.58 14.05
N VAL A 107 6.10 25.04 13.56
CA VAL A 107 5.59 26.39 13.83
C VAL A 107 5.19 26.54 15.31
N HIS A 108 4.48 25.54 15.86
CA HIS A 108 4.05 25.51 17.26
C HIS A 108 5.25 25.54 18.21
N GLU A 109 6.30 24.79 17.91
CA GLU A 109 7.54 24.76 18.69
C GLU A 109 8.21 26.14 18.77
N LYS A 110 8.32 26.83 17.63
CA LYS A 110 8.88 28.20 17.60
C LYS A 110 8.02 29.18 18.39
N LYS A 111 6.69 29.08 18.27
CA LYS A 111 5.75 29.96 18.98
C LYS A 111 5.83 29.75 20.49
N ARG A 112 5.83 28.50 20.98
CA ARG A 112 5.97 28.18 22.40
C ARG A 112 7.28 28.69 23.00
N LYS A 113 8.41 28.50 22.30
CA LYS A 113 9.70 29.05 22.73
C LYS A 113 9.66 30.58 22.89
N SER A 114 9.01 31.29 21.97
CA SER A 114 8.83 32.74 22.09
C SER A 114 8.02 33.12 23.34
N LEU A 115 6.90 32.43 23.57
CA LEU A 115 6.03 32.67 24.73
C LEU A 115 6.77 32.38 26.06
N ASP A 116 7.53 31.28 26.12
CA ASP A 116 8.34 30.94 27.29
C ASP A 116 9.36 32.03 27.63
N ASN A 117 10.06 32.55 26.62
CA ASN A 117 11.02 33.64 26.81
C ASN A 117 10.34 34.93 27.32
N GLU A 118 9.11 35.22 26.87
CA GLU A 118 8.34 36.38 27.35
C GLU A 118 7.93 36.23 28.82
N VAL A 119 7.44 35.05 29.19
CA VAL A 119 7.06 34.72 30.58
C VAL A 119 8.28 34.78 31.49
N GLU A 120 9.41 34.20 31.08
CA GLU A 120 10.65 34.20 31.86
C GLU A 120 11.17 35.62 32.10
N LYS A 121 11.20 36.46 31.05
CA LYS A 121 11.60 37.86 31.18
C LYS A 121 10.70 38.63 32.17
N ALA A 122 9.39 38.44 32.08
CA ALA A 122 8.44 39.10 32.97
C ALA A 122 8.58 38.60 34.42
N ALA A 123 8.75 37.29 34.63
CA ALA A 123 8.99 36.69 35.94
C ALA A 123 10.27 37.23 36.60
N ASN A 124 11.37 37.32 35.83
CA ASN A 124 12.63 37.87 36.31
C ASN A 124 12.52 39.33 36.76
N LEU A 125 11.70 40.14 36.08
CA LEU A 125 11.40 41.51 36.51
C LEU A 125 10.65 41.56 37.85
N VAL A 126 9.67 40.67 38.05
CA VAL A 126 8.94 40.57 39.33
C VAL A 126 9.90 40.20 40.46
N ILE A 127 10.77 39.20 40.25
CA ILE A 127 11.76 38.76 41.26
C ILE A 127 12.74 39.90 41.58
N SER A 128 13.24 40.60 40.56
CA SER A 128 14.15 41.74 40.74
C SER A 128 13.51 42.86 41.56
N ASN A 129 12.27 43.25 41.21
CA ASN A 129 11.53 44.29 41.93
C ASN A 129 11.22 43.88 43.36
N TRP A 130 10.81 42.63 43.60
CA TRP A 130 10.58 42.08 44.94
C TRP A 130 11.83 42.22 45.82
N ASN A 131 12.99 41.85 45.29
CA ASN A 131 14.27 41.97 46.01
C ASN A 131 14.60 43.44 46.33
N GLN A 132 14.37 44.36 45.40
CA GLN A 132 14.58 45.80 45.64
C GLN A 132 13.61 46.36 46.67
N GLN A 133 12.33 45.97 46.61
CA GLN A 133 11.30 46.38 47.55
C GLN A 133 11.64 45.94 48.98
N ILE A 134 12.14 44.71 49.16
CA ILE A 134 12.57 44.20 50.47
C ILE A 134 13.77 45.00 51.01
N LYS A 135 14.74 45.33 50.16
CA LYS A 135 15.90 46.16 50.55
C LYS A 135 15.44 47.55 51.00
N ALA A 136 14.57 48.20 50.23
CA ALA A 136 14.00 49.50 50.57
C ALA A 136 13.20 49.44 51.88
N LYS A 137 12.35 48.43 52.08
CA LYS A 137 11.59 48.21 53.32
C LYS A 137 12.50 48.11 54.55
N LYS A 138 13.56 47.29 54.46
CA LYS A 138 14.52 47.13 55.56
C LYS A 138 15.21 48.46 55.90
N LYS A 139 15.59 49.23 54.88
CA LYS A 139 16.24 50.53 55.06
C LYS A 139 15.30 51.55 55.71
N LEU A 140 14.05 51.62 55.24
CA LEU A 140 12.99 52.44 55.85
C LEU A 140 12.77 52.07 57.32
N MET A 141 12.64 50.78 57.64
CA MET A 141 12.47 50.31 59.03
C MET A 141 13.62 50.72 59.95
N VAL A 142 14.87 50.63 59.47
CA VAL A 142 16.04 51.06 60.25
C VAL A 142 16.04 52.58 60.46
N SER A 143 15.74 53.35 59.41
CA SER A 143 15.64 54.82 59.52
C SER A 143 14.51 55.25 60.47
N THR A 144 13.36 54.57 60.43
CA THR A 144 12.22 54.82 61.32
C THR A 144 12.61 54.57 62.77
N LYS A 145 13.20 53.41 63.09
CA LYS A 145 13.67 53.10 64.45
C LYS A 145 14.68 54.13 64.99
N LYS A 146 15.61 54.58 64.15
CA LYS A 146 16.57 55.62 64.51
C LYS A 146 15.89 56.97 64.77
N HIS A 147 14.90 57.32 63.96
CA HIS A 147 14.14 58.55 64.12
C HIS A 147 13.35 58.56 65.43
N GLU A 148 12.61 57.48 65.72
CA GLU A 148 11.84 57.35 66.96
C GLU A 148 12.73 57.43 68.21
N ALA A 149 13.89 56.75 68.20
CA ALA A 149 14.85 56.84 69.30
C ALA A 149 15.38 58.27 69.51
N LEU A 150 15.66 59.00 68.43
CA LEU A 150 16.07 60.41 68.50
C LEU A 150 14.94 61.32 68.98
N PHE A 151 13.70 61.05 68.54
CA PHE A 151 12.52 61.78 68.96
C PHE A 151 12.30 61.66 70.47
N HIS A 152 12.32 60.43 71.01
CA HIS A 152 12.22 60.18 72.44
C HIS A 152 13.36 60.87 73.23
N LEU A 153 14.60 60.84 72.74
CA LEU A 153 15.71 61.53 73.40
C LEU A 153 15.50 63.06 73.46
N VAL A 154 15.00 63.66 72.36
CA VAL A 154 14.68 65.09 72.31
C VAL A 154 13.53 65.43 73.25
N ASP A 155 12.51 64.57 73.33
CA ASP A 155 11.33 64.78 74.17
C ASP A 155 11.69 64.73 75.66
N SER A 156 12.45 63.72 76.09
CA SER A 156 12.91 63.55 77.47
C SER A 156 13.93 64.61 77.92
N SER A 157 14.64 65.25 76.98
CA SER A 157 15.65 66.28 77.28
C SER A 157 15.10 67.71 77.38
N LYS A 158 13.78 67.90 77.20
CA LYS A 158 13.10 69.21 77.21
C LYS A 158 13.29 70.02 78.50
N GLN A 159 13.56 69.37 79.64
CA GLN A 159 13.70 70.02 80.97
C GLN A 159 15.15 70.10 81.48
N ILE A 160 16.15 69.43 80.86
CA ILE A 160 17.46 69.16 81.50
C ILE A 160 18.67 69.71 80.72
N THR A 161 18.52 70.17 79.46
CA THR A 161 19.66 70.48 78.57
C THR A 161 19.90 71.97 78.33
N THR A 162 21.17 72.35 78.11
CA THR A 162 21.56 73.73 77.78
C THR A 162 21.05 74.16 76.39
N GLY A 163 20.81 75.45 76.17
CA GLY A 163 20.19 75.95 74.93
C GLY A 163 20.94 75.55 73.64
N LYS A 164 22.28 75.48 73.66
CA LYS A 164 23.10 75.05 72.51
C LYS A 164 22.96 73.55 72.21
N GLU A 165 22.89 72.71 73.24
CA GLU A 165 22.73 71.25 73.09
C GLU A 165 21.35 70.89 72.57
N LYS A 166 20.31 71.57 73.07
CA LYS A 166 18.94 71.45 72.58
C LYS A 166 18.85 71.76 71.09
N GLN A 167 19.47 72.86 70.63
CA GLN A 167 19.49 73.20 69.21
C GLN A 167 20.19 72.14 68.35
N LYS A 168 21.28 71.54 68.84
CA LYS A 168 22.00 70.46 68.14
C LYS A 168 21.14 69.20 68.00
N LEU A 169 20.39 68.83 69.04
CA LEU A 169 19.47 67.70 69.00
C LEU A 169 18.29 67.94 68.05
N LEU A 170 17.69 69.14 68.07
CA LEU A 170 16.63 69.53 67.13
C LEU A 170 17.11 69.49 65.67
N ASN A 171 18.33 69.96 65.39
CA ASN A 171 18.93 69.87 64.05
C ASN A 171 19.15 68.42 63.61
N LYS A 172 19.56 67.51 64.51
CA LYS A 172 19.67 66.07 64.21
C LYS A 172 18.31 65.44 63.95
N LEU A 173 17.30 65.80 64.73
CA LEU A 173 15.93 65.32 64.56
C LEU A 173 15.36 65.74 63.20
N LYS A 174 15.55 67.01 62.81
CA LYS A 174 15.16 67.53 61.49
C LYS A 174 15.81 66.73 60.36
N LYS A 175 17.13 66.53 60.39
CA LYS A 175 17.85 65.72 59.38
C LYS A 175 17.36 64.27 59.35
N SER A 176 17.01 63.69 60.51
CA SER A 176 16.45 62.35 60.58
C SER A 176 15.07 62.28 59.93
N ALA A 177 14.22 63.30 60.11
CA ALA A 177 12.91 63.39 59.47
C ALA A 177 13.02 63.54 57.94
N GLU A 178 13.93 64.40 57.47
CA GLU A 178 14.22 64.55 56.03
C GLU A 178 14.70 63.23 55.40
N ASN A 179 15.61 62.51 56.09
CA ASN A 179 16.05 61.19 55.62
C ASN A 179 14.92 60.15 55.66
N LEU A 180 14.05 60.20 56.68
CA LEU A 180 12.90 59.30 56.77
C LEU A 180 11.95 59.51 55.60
N ALA A 181 11.57 60.76 55.30
CA ALA A 181 10.72 61.10 54.16
C ALA A 181 11.31 60.62 52.83
N LYS A 182 12.64 60.74 52.65
CA LYS A 182 13.34 60.25 51.46
C LYS A 182 13.29 58.72 51.33
N GLU A 183 13.53 57.99 52.43
CA GLU A 183 13.47 56.52 52.39
C GLU A 183 12.04 55.99 52.24
N ASP A 184 11.05 56.72 52.76
CA ASP A 184 9.63 56.41 52.61
C ASP A 184 9.18 56.56 51.16
N GLU A 185 9.47 57.71 50.54
CA GLU A 185 9.21 57.95 49.12
C GLU A 185 9.89 56.89 48.24
N ASN A 186 11.15 56.55 48.51
CA ASN A 186 11.85 55.48 47.79
C ASN A 186 11.16 54.11 47.97
N TYR A 187 10.69 53.77 49.18
CA TYR A 187 9.95 52.52 49.40
C TYR A 187 8.60 52.53 48.66
N TYR A 188 7.87 53.64 48.69
CA TYR A 188 6.61 53.83 47.98
C TYR A 188 6.79 53.66 46.46
N GLN A 189 7.78 54.31 45.87
CA GLN A 189 8.11 54.17 44.44
C GLN A 189 8.45 52.72 44.06
N LYS A 190 9.23 52.01 44.89
CA LYS A 190 9.51 50.57 44.67
C LYS A 190 8.27 49.71 44.80
N ASN A 191 7.34 50.05 45.70
CA ASN A 191 6.07 49.36 45.83
C ASN A 191 5.19 49.54 44.58
N MET A 192 5.07 50.77 44.08
CA MET A 192 4.33 51.08 42.85
C MET A 192 4.92 50.36 41.62
N ALA A 193 6.25 50.37 41.47
CA ALA A 193 6.93 49.63 40.42
C ALA A 193 6.73 48.11 40.52
N SER A 194 6.69 47.56 41.74
CA SER A 194 6.42 46.15 42.02
C SER A 194 4.99 45.77 41.57
N CYS A 195 3.99 46.59 41.91
CA CYS A 195 2.61 46.40 41.44
C CYS A 195 2.51 46.40 39.91
N SER A 196 3.15 47.37 39.24
CA SER A 196 3.18 47.45 37.78
C SER A 196 3.84 46.23 37.14
N ALA A 197 4.96 45.75 37.68
CA ALA A 197 5.64 44.57 37.15
C ALA A 197 4.83 43.29 37.34
N ARG A 198 4.15 43.15 38.49
CA ARG A 198 3.26 42.01 38.76
C ARG A 198 2.08 41.97 37.80
N LEU A 199 1.41 43.10 37.59
CA LEU A 199 0.29 43.19 36.63
C LEU A 199 0.75 42.86 35.20
N LYS A 200 1.93 43.34 34.79
CA LYS A 200 2.50 43.00 33.48
C LYS A 200 2.75 41.50 33.34
N TRP A 201 3.30 40.86 34.37
CA TRP A 201 3.53 39.42 34.36
C TRP A 201 2.23 38.61 34.32
N GLU A 202 1.23 39.00 35.10
CA GLU A 202 -0.11 38.39 35.08
C GLU A 202 -0.75 38.50 33.68
N ASN A 203 -0.69 39.67 33.03
CA ASN A 203 -1.16 39.85 31.66
C ASN A 203 -0.37 39.01 30.64
N THR A 204 0.96 38.90 30.80
CA THR A 204 1.78 38.02 29.94
C THR A 204 1.36 36.56 30.08
N LEU A 205 1.11 36.08 31.30
CA LEU A 205 0.63 34.72 31.54
C LEU A 205 -0.74 34.47 30.89
N GLU A 206 -1.68 35.42 31.00
CA GLU A 206 -2.98 35.30 30.36
C GLU A 206 -2.88 35.25 28.83
N ASN A 207 -2.06 36.10 28.22
CA ASN A 207 -1.82 36.09 26.78
C ASN A 207 -1.16 34.78 26.31
N CYS A 208 -0.21 34.25 27.08
CA CYS A 208 0.42 32.98 26.79
C CYS A 208 -0.58 31.82 26.90
N PHE A 209 -1.43 31.83 27.93
CA PHE A 209 -2.49 30.86 28.12
C PHE A 209 -3.44 30.81 26.90
N ARG A 210 -3.95 31.98 26.48
CA ARG A 210 -4.79 32.09 25.28
C ARG A 210 -4.07 31.60 24.03
N SER A 211 -2.80 31.97 23.87
CA SER A 211 -2.01 31.55 22.71
C SER A 211 -1.81 30.04 22.66
N ILE A 212 -1.46 29.40 23.77
CA ILE A 212 -1.28 27.94 23.83
C ILE A 212 -2.61 27.21 23.59
N LEU A 213 -3.73 27.75 24.09
CA LEU A 213 -5.05 27.18 23.78
C LEU A 213 -5.38 27.21 22.27
N GLU A 214 -5.03 28.29 21.57
CA GLU A 214 -5.24 28.35 20.11
C GLU A 214 -4.35 27.37 19.36
N LEU A 215 -3.08 27.20 19.78
CA LEU A 215 -2.20 26.16 19.21
C LEU A 215 -2.80 24.76 19.44
N GLU A 216 -3.37 24.51 20.62
CA GLU A 216 -3.98 23.24 20.94
C GLU A 216 -5.25 22.97 20.10
N LYS A 217 -6.07 24.00 19.86
CA LYS A 217 -7.22 23.89 18.94
C LYS A 217 -6.77 23.58 17.52
N GLU A 218 -5.73 24.24 17.03
CA GLU A 218 -5.17 23.99 15.70
C GLU A 218 -4.65 22.55 15.59
N ARG A 219 -3.94 22.07 16.61
CA ARG A 219 -3.43 20.68 16.69
C ARG A 219 -4.58 19.65 16.65
N ILE A 220 -5.64 19.89 17.41
CA ILE A 220 -6.82 19.01 17.44
C ILE A 220 -7.50 19.00 16.07
N HIS A 221 -7.73 20.16 15.45
CA HIS A 221 -8.33 20.24 14.11
C HIS A 221 -7.49 19.51 13.06
N LEU A 222 -6.16 19.67 13.11
CA LEU A 222 -5.25 18.95 12.24
C LEU A 222 -5.41 17.42 12.38
N LEU A 223 -5.42 16.91 13.62
CA LEU A 223 -5.60 15.48 13.85
C LEU A 223 -6.98 14.97 13.38
N CYS A 224 -8.04 15.74 13.60
CA CYS A 224 -9.37 15.41 13.09
C CYS A 224 -9.39 15.37 11.55
N ASN A 225 -8.76 16.33 10.89
CA ASN A 225 -8.65 16.37 9.44
C ASN A 225 -7.86 15.16 8.90
N ASN A 226 -6.73 14.83 9.52
CA ASN A 226 -5.93 13.66 9.16
C ASN A 226 -6.78 12.37 9.28
N LEU A 227 -7.55 12.22 10.36
CA LEU A 227 -8.40 11.06 10.58
C LEU A 227 -9.53 10.95 9.56
N ASN A 228 -10.17 12.09 9.23
CA ASN A 228 -11.22 12.14 8.23
C ASN A 228 -10.70 11.77 6.83
N GLN A 229 -9.55 12.33 6.43
CA GLN A 229 -8.90 11.99 5.16
C GLN A 229 -8.52 10.51 5.13
N TYR A 230 -7.92 10.00 6.20
CA TYR A 230 -7.57 8.59 6.32
C TYR A 230 -8.79 7.66 6.16
N SER A 231 -9.91 8.02 6.79
CA SER A 231 -11.17 7.29 6.66
C SER A 231 -11.69 7.31 5.22
N GLN A 232 -11.67 8.47 4.56
CA GLN A 232 -12.09 8.62 3.16
C GLN A 232 -11.23 7.77 2.20
N HIS A 233 -9.90 7.82 2.35
CA HIS A 233 -8.99 7.00 1.55
C HIS A 233 -9.24 5.51 1.76
N THR A 234 -9.48 5.07 3.01
CA THR A 234 -9.81 3.67 3.32
C THR A 234 -11.15 3.24 2.71
N SER A 235 -12.14 4.13 2.66
CA SER A 235 -13.43 3.84 2.01
C SER A 235 -13.29 3.66 0.49
N VAL A 236 -12.60 4.57 -0.19
CA VAL A 236 -12.31 4.48 -1.63
C VAL A 236 -11.49 3.22 -1.93
N PHE A 237 -10.58 2.89 -1.02
CA PHE A 237 -9.76 1.69 -1.10
C PHE A 237 -10.63 0.42 -1.17
N GLY A 238 -11.59 0.29 -0.24
CA GLY A 238 -12.53 -0.84 -0.19
C GLY A 238 -13.38 -0.98 -1.46
N GLN A 239 -13.95 0.12 -1.95
CA GLN A 239 -14.82 0.11 -3.14
C GLN A 239 -14.10 -0.41 -4.40
N THR A 240 -12.82 -0.05 -4.54
CA THR A 240 -12.01 -0.48 -5.70
C THR A 240 -11.73 -1.99 -5.63
N LEU A 241 -11.42 -2.53 -4.46
CA LEU A 241 -11.22 -3.98 -4.29
C LEU A 241 -12.49 -4.76 -4.61
N THR A 242 -13.66 -4.28 -4.18
CA THR A 242 -14.95 -4.88 -4.54
C THR A 242 -15.18 -4.88 -6.05
N THR A 243 -14.77 -3.80 -6.73
CA THR A 243 -14.89 -3.68 -8.19
C THR A 243 -13.99 -4.71 -8.90
N CYS A 244 -12.72 -4.82 -8.51
CA CYS A 244 -11.80 -5.82 -9.05
C CYS A 244 -12.32 -7.26 -8.85
N HIS A 245 -12.82 -7.55 -7.65
CA HIS A 245 -13.42 -8.85 -7.34
C HIS A 245 -14.61 -9.17 -8.26
N THR A 246 -15.49 -8.18 -8.48
CA THR A 246 -16.67 -8.33 -9.35
C THR A 246 -16.27 -8.60 -10.81
N GLN A 247 -15.23 -7.93 -11.31
CA GLN A 247 -14.72 -8.16 -12.68
C GLN A 247 -14.17 -9.58 -12.85
N ILE A 248 -13.40 -10.07 -11.88
CA ILE A 248 -12.87 -11.44 -11.89
C ILE A 248 -14.02 -12.45 -11.86
N HIS A 249 -15.00 -12.26 -10.97
CA HIS A 249 -16.17 -13.14 -10.89
C HIS A 249 -16.96 -13.16 -12.21
N CYS A 250 -17.17 -12.00 -12.84
CA CYS A 250 -17.81 -11.90 -14.15
C CYS A 250 -17.03 -12.65 -15.23
N ALA A 251 -15.70 -12.56 -15.23
CA ALA A 251 -14.87 -13.28 -16.18
C ALA A 251 -14.94 -14.80 -15.98
N ILE A 252 -14.94 -15.27 -14.73
CA ILE A 252 -15.10 -16.68 -14.38
C ILE A 252 -16.44 -17.22 -14.88
N SER A 253 -17.53 -16.46 -14.73
CA SER A 253 -18.87 -16.88 -15.20
C SER A 253 -18.99 -17.05 -16.72
N LYS A 254 -18.01 -16.54 -17.48
CA LYS A 254 -17.95 -16.63 -18.95
C LYS A 254 -17.02 -17.73 -19.45
N ILE A 255 -16.38 -18.49 -18.56
CA ILE A 255 -15.52 -19.61 -18.94
C ILE A 255 -16.40 -20.71 -19.52
N ASP A 256 -16.07 -21.14 -20.74
CA ASP A 256 -16.72 -22.23 -21.46
C ASP A 256 -15.63 -23.16 -21.99
N VAL A 257 -15.51 -24.31 -21.31
CA VAL A 257 -14.46 -25.29 -21.60
C VAL A 257 -14.69 -25.93 -22.96
N GLU A 258 -15.93 -26.27 -23.30
CA GLU A 258 -16.25 -26.93 -24.57
C GLU A 258 -15.95 -26.03 -25.76
N LYS A 259 -16.27 -24.73 -25.62
CA LYS A 259 -15.91 -23.74 -26.65
C LYS A 259 -14.40 -23.61 -26.83
N ASP A 260 -13.63 -23.62 -25.75
CA ASP A 260 -12.16 -23.57 -25.82
C ASP A 260 -11.57 -24.84 -26.45
N ILE A 261 -12.12 -26.02 -26.14
CA ILE A 261 -11.72 -27.30 -26.76
C ILE A 261 -12.07 -27.32 -28.24
N GLN A 262 -13.27 -26.86 -28.61
CA GLN A 262 -13.68 -26.77 -30.01
C GLN A 262 -12.72 -25.87 -30.80
N ALA A 263 -12.38 -24.69 -30.28
CA ALA A 263 -11.42 -23.79 -30.91
C ALA A 263 -10.02 -24.43 -31.06
N LEU A 264 -9.60 -25.26 -30.10
CA LEU A 264 -8.35 -26.02 -30.20
C LEU A 264 -8.42 -27.09 -31.29
N VAL A 265 -9.52 -27.83 -31.39
CA VAL A 265 -9.72 -28.86 -32.41
C VAL A 265 -9.75 -28.22 -33.80
N GLU A 266 -10.47 -27.11 -33.99
CA GLU A 266 -10.54 -26.40 -35.26
C GLU A 266 -9.16 -25.93 -35.75
N GLU A 267 -8.34 -25.35 -34.86
CA GLU A 267 -6.97 -24.95 -35.22
C GLU A 267 -6.07 -26.13 -35.56
N THR A 268 -6.22 -27.24 -34.82
CA THR A 268 -5.42 -28.46 -35.06
C THR A 268 -5.86 -29.19 -36.33
N ALA A 269 -7.16 -29.25 -36.60
CA ALA A 269 -7.74 -29.89 -37.77
C ALA A 269 -7.31 -29.20 -39.07
N ASN A 270 -7.21 -27.87 -39.07
CA ASN A 270 -6.68 -27.10 -40.20
C ASN A 270 -5.22 -27.45 -40.54
N SER A 271 -4.44 -27.98 -39.58
CA SER A 271 -3.09 -28.50 -39.83
C SER A 271 -3.06 -29.98 -40.28
N SER A 272 -4.18 -30.70 -40.09
CA SER A 272 -4.27 -32.15 -40.30
C SER A 272 -4.99 -32.54 -41.59
N ALA A 273 -5.81 -31.67 -42.17
CA ALA A 273 -6.61 -31.98 -43.36
C ALA A 273 -5.76 -32.33 -44.60
N GLU A 274 -4.51 -31.85 -44.66
CA GLU A 274 -3.56 -32.15 -45.74
C GLU A 274 -2.71 -33.41 -45.49
N ASN A 275 -2.72 -33.99 -44.29
CA ASN A 275 -1.87 -35.14 -43.92
C ASN A 275 -2.53 -36.49 -44.19
N LYS A 276 -3.15 -36.69 -45.35
CA LYS A 276 -3.25 -38.06 -45.86
C LYS A 276 -1.88 -38.40 -46.41
N SER A 277 -1.12 -39.23 -45.69
CA SER A 277 0.17 -39.72 -46.18
C SER A 277 -0.02 -40.29 -47.59
N GLU A 278 0.64 -39.70 -48.58
CA GLU A 278 0.63 -40.23 -49.93
C GLU A 278 1.30 -41.61 -49.89
N PHE A 279 0.54 -42.64 -50.22
CA PHE A 279 1.08 -44.00 -50.25
C PHE A 279 1.85 -44.20 -51.54
N LEU A 280 3.08 -44.71 -51.44
CA LEU A 280 3.81 -45.18 -52.61
C LEU A 280 3.04 -46.37 -53.21
N LEU A 281 2.46 -46.15 -54.39
CA LEU A 281 1.89 -47.21 -55.21
C LEU A 281 3.04 -48.04 -55.81
N THR A 282 2.81 -49.34 -55.94
CA THR A 282 3.76 -50.25 -56.58
C THR A 282 3.93 -49.87 -58.04
N ASP A 283 5.16 -49.67 -58.49
CA ASP A 283 5.51 -49.32 -59.87
C ASP A 283 6.47 -50.38 -60.41
N TYR A 284 5.93 -51.39 -61.07
CA TYR A 284 6.74 -52.49 -61.62
C TYR A 284 7.37 -52.09 -62.95
N PHE A 285 8.62 -52.52 -63.17
CA PHE A 285 9.33 -52.30 -64.44
C PHE A 285 8.56 -52.85 -65.66
N GLU A 286 7.84 -53.95 -65.48
CA GLU A 286 6.95 -54.55 -66.48
C GLU A 286 5.75 -53.68 -66.88
N GLU A 287 5.42 -52.65 -66.11
CA GLU A 287 4.32 -51.74 -66.46
C GLU A 287 4.79 -50.56 -67.34
N ASP A 288 6.10 -50.34 -67.46
CA ASP A 288 6.64 -49.28 -68.32
C ASP A 288 6.47 -49.68 -69.80
N PRO A 289 5.70 -48.91 -70.61
CA PRO A 289 5.52 -49.21 -72.04
C PRO A 289 6.83 -49.14 -72.85
N LYS A 290 7.91 -48.56 -72.31
CA LYS A 290 9.22 -48.45 -72.94
C LYS A 290 10.20 -49.54 -72.52
N ASN A 291 9.77 -50.52 -71.72
CA ASN A 291 10.68 -51.56 -71.26
C ASN A 291 11.17 -52.45 -72.42
N ALA A 292 12.36 -53.05 -72.25
CA ALA A 292 13.00 -53.88 -73.28
C ALA A 292 12.60 -55.37 -73.22
N MET A 293 11.59 -55.74 -72.43
CA MET A 293 11.15 -57.14 -72.30
C MET A 293 10.30 -57.56 -73.50
N SER A 294 10.40 -58.84 -73.86
CA SER A 294 9.47 -59.41 -74.83
C SER A 294 8.05 -59.48 -74.26
N LYS A 295 7.05 -59.32 -75.11
CA LYS A 295 5.64 -59.27 -74.71
C LYS A 295 5.21 -60.51 -73.94
N GLU A 296 5.64 -61.70 -74.36
CA GLU A 296 5.29 -62.95 -73.68
C GLU A 296 5.86 -63.00 -72.25
N ARG A 297 7.10 -62.51 -72.05
CA ARG A 297 7.74 -62.47 -70.74
C ARG A 297 7.09 -61.43 -69.82
N GLN A 298 6.73 -60.27 -70.38
CA GLN A 298 6.06 -59.19 -69.66
C GLN A 298 4.66 -59.62 -69.19
N VAL A 299 3.85 -60.22 -70.07
CA VAL A 299 2.52 -60.74 -69.73
C VAL A 299 2.60 -61.85 -68.68
N SER A 300 3.57 -62.76 -68.79
CA SER A 300 3.78 -63.82 -67.80
C SER A 300 4.16 -63.26 -66.40
N SER A 301 5.07 -62.27 -66.36
CA SER A 301 5.48 -61.61 -65.11
C SER A 301 4.33 -60.82 -64.46
N LEU A 302 3.56 -60.06 -65.25
CA LEU A 302 2.39 -59.32 -64.78
C LEU A 302 1.28 -60.26 -64.28
N LYS A 303 0.99 -61.36 -64.99
CA LYS A 303 0.01 -62.37 -64.54
C LYS A 303 0.40 -62.99 -63.20
N SER A 304 1.69 -63.26 -62.97
CA SER A 304 2.17 -63.78 -61.69
C SER A 304 1.95 -62.78 -60.55
N LYS A 305 2.20 -61.49 -60.79
CA LYS A 305 1.97 -60.41 -59.82
C LYS A 305 0.50 -60.16 -59.54
N LEU A 306 -0.35 -60.17 -60.57
CA LEU A 306 -1.80 -60.11 -60.42
C LEU A 306 -2.33 -61.31 -59.62
N SER A 307 -1.85 -62.52 -59.90
CA SER A 307 -2.24 -63.70 -59.12
C SER A 307 -1.84 -63.58 -57.64
N ARG A 308 -0.67 -62.98 -57.33
CA ARG A 308 -0.29 -62.69 -55.95
C ARG A 308 -1.23 -61.66 -55.31
N LEU A 309 -1.51 -60.57 -56.02
CA LEU A 309 -2.40 -59.52 -55.54
C LEU A 309 -3.82 -60.04 -55.27
N GLN A 310 -4.36 -60.85 -56.17
CA GLN A 310 -5.68 -61.48 -56.01
C GLN A 310 -5.73 -62.34 -54.74
N LYS A 311 -4.67 -63.11 -54.46
CA LYS A 311 -4.57 -63.87 -53.20
C LYS A 311 -4.54 -62.95 -51.97
N ASP A 312 -3.84 -61.82 -52.06
CA ASP A 312 -3.78 -60.84 -50.97
C ASP A 312 -5.14 -60.15 -50.76
N ILE A 313 -5.90 -59.86 -51.83
CA ILE A 313 -7.28 -59.33 -51.77
C ILE A 313 -8.24 -60.35 -51.16
N GLU A 314 -8.17 -61.61 -51.58
CA GLU A 314 -8.99 -62.69 -51.06
C GLU A 314 -8.71 -62.91 -49.56
N LYS A 315 -7.43 -62.94 -49.18
CA LYS A 315 -7.02 -63.05 -47.78
C LYS A 315 -7.53 -61.86 -46.95
N ALA A 316 -7.35 -60.63 -47.42
CA ALA A 316 -7.85 -59.44 -46.73
C ALA A 316 -9.39 -59.48 -46.58
N SER A 317 -10.11 -59.97 -47.59
CA SER A 317 -11.57 -60.14 -47.53
C SER A 317 -11.98 -61.20 -46.49
N GLN A 318 -11.27 -62.32 -46.41
CA GLN A 318 -11.51 -63.35 -45.41
C GLN A 318 -11.20 -62.87 -43.99
N ASP A 319 -10.09 -62.15 -43.81
CA ASP A 319 -9.68 -61.56 -42.53
C ASP A 319 -10.74 -60.53 -42.07
N GLN A 320 -11.23 -59.68 -42.98
CA GLN A 320 -12.31 -58.74 -42.70
C GLN A 320 -13.59 -59.46 -42.26
N GLU A 321 -14.04 -60.46 -43.01
CA GLU A 321 -15.23 -61.23 -42.64
C GLU A 321 -15.09 -61.92 -41.28
N GLY A 322 -13.89 -62.43 -40.97
CA GLY A 322 -13.57 -63.04 -39.67
C GLY A 322 -13.70 -62.04 -38.53
N LEU A 323 -13.11 -60.85 -38.70
CA LEU A 323 -13.18 -59.76 -37.71
C LEU A 323 -14.61 -59.23 -37.55
N GLU A 324 -15.38 -59.09 -38.63
CA GLU A 324 -16.79 -58.71 -38.56
C GLU A 324 -17.64 -59.76 -37.82
N ARG A 325 -17.37 -61.06 -38.01
CA ARG A 325 -18.02 -62.13 -37.26
C ARG A 325 -17.69 -62.05 -35.77
N MET A 326 -16.43 -61.78 -35.42
CA MET A 326 -16.01 -61.54 -34.04
C MET A 326 -16.71 -60.33 -33.43
N LEU A 327 -16.78 -59.20 -34.16
CA LEU A 327 -17.46 -58.00 -33.71
C LEU A 327 -18.96 -58.25 -33.45
N ARG A 328 -19.63 -58.96 -34.37
CA ARG A 328 -21.03 -59.38 -34.19
C ARG A 328 -21.20 -60.26 -32.95
N ALA A 329 -20.29 -61.21 -32.70
CA ALA A 329 -20.34 -62.07 -31.51
C ALA A 329 -20.18 -61.28 -30.19
N TYR A 330 -19.33 -60.25 -30.16
CA TYR A 330 -19.21 -59.36 -29.00
C TYR A 330 -20.49 -58.56 -28.74
N THR A 331 -21.24 -58.19 -29.79
CA THR A 331 -22.50 -57.45 -29.64
C THR A 331 -23.69 -58.34 -29.28
N SER A 332 -23.65 -59.64 -29.60
CA SER A 332 -24.76 -60.57 -29.38
C SER A 332 -24.69 -61.32 -28.05
N HIS A 333 -23.51 -61.43 -27.41
CA HIS A 333 -23.34 -62.15 -26.14
C HIS A 333 -22.69 -61.25 -25.07
N SER A 334 -23.48 -60.81 -24.09
CA SER A 334 -23.06 -59.86 -23.03
C SER A 334 -22.01 -60.42 -22.06
N SER A 335 -21.74 -61.72 -22.07
CA SER A 335 -20.80 -62.41 -21.17
C SER A 335 -19.33 -62.37 -21.63
N PHE A 336 -19.04 -61.93 -22.86
CA PHE A 336 -17.69 -61.81 -23.42
C PHE A 336 -17.33 -60.38 -23.88
N SER A 337 -18.15 -59.39 -23.51
CA SER A 337 -18.07 -58.01 -24.01
C SER A 337 -17.23 -57.12 -23.09
N ASP A 338 -15.93 -57.02 -23.35
CA ASP A 338 -15.15 -55.87 -22.91
C ASP A 338 -15.17 -54.80 -24.01
N THR A 339 -15.57 -53.59 -23.64
CA THR A 339 -15.55 -52.38 -24.48
C THR A 339 -14.19 -52.14 -25.14
N GLU A 340 -13.10 -52.54 -24.51
CA GLU A 340 -11.75 -52.45 -25.08
C GLU A 340 -11.56 -53.43 -26.25
N SER A 341 -12.04 -54.66 -26.11
CA SER A 341 -11.95 -55.68 -27.16
C SER A 341 -12.78 -55.34 -28.40
N GLN A 342 -13.95 -54.72 -28.20
CA GLN A 342 -14.79 -54.21 -29.30
C GLN A 342 -14.09 -53.07 -30.07
N LYS A 343 -13.50 -52.11 -29.35
CA LYS A 343 -12.74 -51.01 -29.97
C LYS A 343 -11.52 -51.52 -30.74
N ASN A 344 -10.77 -52.48 -30.18
CA ASN A 344 -9.61 -53.06 -30.84
C ASN A 344 -9.99 -53.82 -32.11
N THR A 345 -11.09 -54.58 -32.08
CA THR A 345 -11.58 -55.31 -33.26
C THR A 345 -12.06 -54.36 -34.35
N ALA A 346 -12.75 -53.27 -33.98
CA ALA A 346 -13.17 -52.24 -34.94
C ALA A 346 -11.96 -51.56 -35.62
N ALA A 347 -10.91 -51.24 -34.86
CA ALA A 347 -9.68 -50.67 -35.41
C ALA A 347 -8.98 -51.64 -36.41
N LEU A 348 -8.96 -52.95 -36.12
CA LEU A 348 -8.43 -53.95 -37.04
C LEU A 348 -9.24 -54.06 -38.34
N ILE A 349 -10.57 -53.92 -38.26
CA ILE A 349 -11.43 -53.88 -39.46
C ILE A 349 -11.09 -52.66 -40.33
N ASP A 350 -10.91 -51.49 -39.71
CA ASP A 350 -10.50 -50.28 -40.44
C ASP A 350 -9.12 -50.44 -41.10
N GLU A 351 -8.16 -51.08 -40.42
CA GLU A 351 -6.83 -51.37 -40.97
C GLU A 351 -6.90 -52.31 -42.18
N VAL A 352 -7.67 -53.40 -42.08
CA VAL A 352 -7.87 -54.35 -43.18
C VAL A 352 -8.59 -53.69 -44.36
N ASN A 353 -9.58 -52.84 -44.10
CA ASN A 353 -10.28 -52.08 -45.13
C ASN A 353 -9.34 -51.16 -45.91
N ILE A 354 -8.45 -50.44 -45.22
CA ILE A 354 -7.44 -49.58 -45.86
C ILE A 354 -6.50 -50.42 -46.74
N CYS A 355 -6.01 -51.55 -46.23
CA CYS A 355 -5.16 -52.46 -47.00
C CYS A 355 -5.87 -53.01 -48.24
N ARG A 356 -7.15 -53.37 -48.11
CA ARG A 356 -7.96 -53.92 -49.20
C ARG A 356 -8.20 -52.89 -50.31
N VAL A 357 -8.58 -51.66 -49.96
CA VAL A 357 -8.74 -50.56 -50.94
C VAL A 357 -7.44 -50.35 -51.72
N ARG A 358 -6.29 -50.38 -51.04
CA ARG A 358 -4.98 -50.29 -51.69
C ARG A 358 -4.72 -51.41 -52.69
N PHE A 359 -5.07 -52.65 -52.35
CA PHE A 359 -4.88 -53.77 -53.26
C PHE A 359 -5.79 -53.67 -54.49
N LEU A 360 -7.03 -53.20 -54.31
CA LEU A 360 -7.96 -52.97 -55.41
C LEU A 360 -7.51 -51.86 -56.36
N ASP A 361 -7.02 -50.72 -55.83
CA ASP A 361 -6.47 -49.63 -56.65
C ASP A 361 -5.28 -50.11 -57.50
N PHE A 362 -4.43 -50.98 -56.94
CA PHE A 362 -3.31 -51.57 -57.66
C PHE A 362 -3.77 -52.58 -58.73
N ASP A 363 -4.82 -53.37 -58.44
CA ASP A 363 -5.41 -54.35 -59.38
C ASP A 363 -6.01 -53.63 -60.59
N GLU A 364 -6.85 -52.61 -60.36
CA GLU A 364 -7.47 -51.82 -61.42
C GLU A 364 -6.43 -51.15 -62.31
N ARG A 365 -5.38 -50.54 -61.73
CA ARG A 365 -4.32 -49.88 -62.51
C ARG A 365 -3.57 -50.86 -63.40
N THR A 366 -3.24 -52.04 -62.86
CA THR A 366 -2.51 -53.09 -63.59
C THR A 366 -3.37 -53.68 -64.70
N ILE A 367 -4.65 -53.99 -64.41
CA ILE A 367 -5.62 -54.52 -65.38
C ILE A 367 -5.89 -53.50 -66.49
N PHE A 368 -6.13 -52.24 -66.15
CA PHE A 368 -6.37 -51.18 -67.13
C PHE A 368 -5.18 -51.02 -68.10
N ARG A 369 -3.94 -51.07 -67.60
CA ARG A 369 -2.73 -51.03 -68.45
C ARG A 369 -2.62 -52.25 -69.37
N MET A 370 -2.96 -53.45 -68.88
CA MET A 370 -2.98 -54.66 -69.71
C MET A 370 -4.04 -54.59 -70.82
N LEU A 371 -5.22 -54.01 -70.54
CA LEU A 371 -6.33 -53.91 -71.51
C LEU A 371 -6.17 -52.78 -72.53
N VAL A 372 -5.66 -51.61 -72.10
CA VAL A 372 -5.59 -50.41 -72.96
C VAL A 372 -4.38 -50.43 -73.89
N PHE A 373 -3.23 -50.94 -73.44
CA PHE A 373 -2.03 -50.97 -74.26
C PHE A 373 -1.87 -52.27 -75.08
N TRP A 374 -2.70 -53.28 -74.82
CA TRP A 374 -2.71 -54.55 -75.56
C TRP A 374 -4.12 -55.14 -75.74
N PRO A 375 -4.90 -54.67 -76.73
CA PRO A 375 -6.02 -55.46 -77.22
C PRO A 375 -5.47 -56.75 -77.86
N ILE A 376 -6.14 -57.87 -77.55
CA ILE A 376 -5.88 -59.22 -78.10
C ILE A 376 -5.84 -59.20 -79.63
#